data_AF-A0A136KT36-F1
#
_entry.id   AF-A0A136KT36-F1
#
_cell.length_a   1.000
_cell.length_b   1.000
_cell.length_c   1.000
_cell.angle_alpha   90.00
_cell.angle_beta   90.00
_cell.angle_gamma   90.00
#
_symmetry.space_group_name_H-M   'P 1'
#
loop_
_entity.id
_entity.type
_entity.pdbx_description
1 polymer ?
#
loop_
_entity_poly.entity_id
_entity_poly.type
_entity_poly.pdbx_seq_one_letter_code
_entity_poly.pdbx_strand_id
1 'polypeptide(L)'
;MEQRISWENVLVNVARAEEHRQTAETVSLRNEANAHLDNLLSLTRMQFNPAFSAKPNIQVSRLAASEDALYLLNASNGEVLRAVPALGGGGFEFDTTFNCKPGVYGNYTVGALVDIVALPTIGVIDATLLGIDASGNLLYCKSGELAQVVPLPVPDTNWGRVTGFVLENGNLYVLDAPSRAVWVYIGKDGTFTDRPYFFFGQQTPTQDVIDFVVAGDEMVMLHADGRLSNCSYSRIDASKSSCEDPLPFVNPIPAYQGVNLFAEAHFTQLLIAAPPDPSLLLLDAEHQSLMRFSPRTVELQNQFRPTLGSSNPIPAGSVNAVTISPDHVLYLAVDGQIYFAVNMP
;
A
#
# COMPACT_ATOMS: atom_id res chain seq x y z
N MET A 1 -10.63 8.27 27.61
CA MET A 1 -11.43 7.02 27.72
C MET A 1 -12.92 7.28 27.97
N GLU A 2 -13.34 7.86 29.10
CA GLU A 2 -14.77 7.98 29.47
C GLU A 2 -15.63 8.69 28.41
N GLN A 3 -15.11 9.77 27.81
CA GLN A 3 -15.80 10.49 26.75
C GLN A 3 -16.04 9.61 25.51
N ARG A 4 -15.07 8.78 25.11
CA ARG A 4 -15.23 7.82 24.00
C ARG A 4 -16.37 6.86 24.28
N ILE A 5 -16.34 6.21 25.44
CA ILE A 5 -17.37 5.23 25.86
C ILE A 5 -18.76 5.89 25.90
N SER A 6 -18.85 7.13 26.39
CA SER A 6 -20.10 7.88 26.42
C SER A 6 -20.66 8.12 25.00
N TRP A 7 -19.84 8.59 24.06
CA TRP A 7 -20.27 8.82 22.68
C TRP A 7 -20.58 7.53 21.91
N GLU A 8 -19.84 6.44 22.17
CA GLU A 8 -20.16 5.10 21.66
C GLU A 8 -21.55 4.64 22.16
N ASN A 9 -21.86 4.85 23.45
CA ASN A 9 -23.18 4.56 24.00
C ASN A 9 -24.28 5.43 23.37
N VAL A 10 -24.00 6.69 23.03
CA VAL A 10 -24.97 7.52 22.28
C VAL A 10 -25.29 6.87 20.94
N LEU A 11 -24.28 6.42 20.18
CA LEU A 11 -24.49 5.74 18.90
C LEU A 11 -25.31 4.45 19.03
N VAL A 12 -25.05 3.65 20.08
CA VAL A 12 -25.83 2.42 20.36
C VAL A 12 -27.31 2.76 20.61
N ASN A 13 -27.59 3.80 21.40
CA ASN A 13 -28.97 4.19 21.69
C ASN A 13 -29.66 4.83 20.49
N VAL A 14 -28.95 5.63 19.69
CA VAL A 14 -29.48 6.18 18.44
C VAL A 14 -29.81 5.06 17.45
N ALA A 15 -28.95 4.06 17.31
CA ALA A 15 -29.21 2.91 16.45
C ALA A 15 -30.51 2.19 16.85
N ARG A 16 -30.72 1.92 18.15
CA ARG A 16 -31.96 1.32 18.67
C ARG A 16 -33.20 2.17 18.41
N ALA A 17 -33.11 3.50 18.55
CA ALA A 17 -34.23 4.38 18.26
C ALA A 17 -34.62 4.33 16.77
N GLU A 18 -33.62 4.28 15.89
CA GLU A 18 -33.84 4.26 14.44
C GLU A 18 -34.36 2.92 13.90
N GLU A 19 -34.24 1.81 14.63
CA GLU A 19 -34.95 0.56 14.33
C GLU A 19 -36.47 0.76 14.30
N HIS A 20 -37.00 1.72 15.06
CA HIS A 20 -38.40 2.10 15.03
C HIS A 20 -38.69 3.16 13.97
N ARG A 21 -37.92 4.25 13.99
CA ARG A 21 -38.06 5.35 13.02
C ARG A 21 -36.82 6.24 13.03
N GLN A 22 -36.24 6.49 11.85
CA GLN A 22 -35.26 7.55 11.66
C GLN A 22 -35.95 8.92 11.59
N THR A 23 -35.46 9.89 12.36
CA THR A 23 -35.94 11.28 12.38
C THR A 23 -34.78 12.26 12.17
N ALA A 24 -35.08 13.53 11.96
CA ALA A 24 -34.04 14.56 11.81
C ALA A 24 -33.18 14.68 13.08
N GLU A 25 -33.79 14.49 14.26
CA GLU A 25 -33.12 14.53 15.56
C GLU A 25 -32.16 13.35 15.75
N THR A 26 -32.57 12.13 15.37
CA THR A 26 -31.70 10.95 15.50
C THR A 26 -30.53 11.02 14.52
N VAL A 27 -30.76 11.51 13.29
CA VAL A 27 -29.70 11.75 12.31
C VAL A 27 -28.72 12.82 12.81
N SER A 28 -29.23 13.93 13.35
CA SER A 28 -28.39 14.99 13.93
C SER A 28 -27.53 14.47 15.07
N LEU A 29 -28.13 13.73 16.02
CA LEU A 29 -27.41 13.18 17.18
C LEU A 29 -26.36 12.13 16.77
N ARG A 30 -26.65 11.31 15.75
CA ARG A 30 -25.66 10.39 15.18
C ARG A 30 -24.46 11.15 14.61
N ASN A 31 -24.72 12.19 13.81
CA ASN A 31 -23.67 12.97 13.16
C ASN A 31 -22.80 13.69 14.21
N GLU A 32 -23.42 14.24 15.25
CA GLU A 32 -22.73 14.86 16.39
C GLU A 32 -21.85 13.83 17.13
N ALA A 33 -22.40 12.67 17.49
CA ALA A 33 -21.65 11.62 18.18
C ALA A 33 -20.47 11.10 17.35
N ASN A 34 -20.67 10.88 16.05
CA ASN A 34 -19.60 10.50 15.12
C ASN A 34 -18.51 11.57 15.03
N ALA A 35 -18.87 12.85 14.90
CA ALA A 35 -17.90 13.93 14.84
C ALA A 35 -17.08 14.05 16.14
N HIS A 36 -17.70 13.84 17.29
CA HIS A 36 -16.97 13.79 18.56
C HIS A 36 -16.03 12.60 18.66
N LEU A 37 -16.47 11.41 18.23
CA LEU A 37 -15.61 10.22 18.20
C LEU A 37 -14.43 10.40 17.23
N ASP A 38 -14.68 10.93 16.04
CA ASP A 38 -13.65 11.19 15.04
C ASP A 38 -12.56 12.12 15.62
N ASN A 39 -12.95 13.19 16.32
CA ASN A 39 -12.01 14.08 16.99
C ASN A 39 -11.24 13.38 18.13
N LEU A 40 -11.92 12.59 18.96
CA LEU A 40 -11.29 11.90 20.10
C LEU A 40 -10.29 10.83 19.63
N LEU A 41 -10.56 10.19 18.50
CA LEU A 41 -9.82 9.05 17.96
C LEU A 41 -8.82 9.45 16.86
N SER A 42 -8.65 10.75 16.62
CA SER A 42 -7.85 11.34 15.52
C SER A 42 -8.18 10.71 14.15
N LEU A 43 -9.47 10.57 13.84
CA LEU A 43 -9.94 10.06 12.56
C LEU A 43 -10.11 11.22 11.57
N THR A 44 -9.52 11.07 10.40
CA THR A 44 -9.72 11.97 9.25
C THR A 44 -10.61 11.27 8.24
N ARG A 45 -11.83 11.77 8.08
CA ARG A 45 -12.81 11.20 7.15
C ARG A 45 -12.52 11.67 5.73
N MET A 46 -12.26 10.71 4.84
CA MET A 46 -11.98 10.95 3.43
C MET A 46 -13.24 10.68 2.60
N GLN A 47 -13.60 11.64 1.73
CA GLN A 47 -14.70 11.47 0.79
C GLN A 47 -14.22 10.69 -0.44
N PHE A 48 -14.51 9.39 -0.44
CA PHE A 48 -14.21 8.54 -1.57
C PHE A 48 -15.25 8.67 -2.68
N ASN A 49 -14.84 8.35 -3.90
CA ASN A 49 -15.70 8.17 -5.07
C ASN A 49 -15.29 6.88 -5.78
N PRO A 50 -16.23 6.13 -6.39
CA PRO A 50 -15.87 4.99 -7.21
C PRO A 50 -15.04 5.45 -8.41
N ALA A 51 -13.92 4.77 -8.66
CA ALA A 51 -13.04 5.06 -9.78
C ALA A 51 -13.70 4.68 -11.12
N PHE A 52 -14.50 3.62 -11.15
CA PHE A 52 -15.18 3.13 -12.35
C PHE A 52 -16.69 3.23 -12.20
N SER A 53 -17.37 3.67 -13.26
CA SER A 53 -18.84 3.77 -13.31
C SER A 53 -19.54 2.41 -13.16
N ALA A 54 -18.92 1.34 -13.67
CA ALA A 54 -19.31 -0.04 -13.45
C ALA A 54 -18.24 -0.76 -12.63
N LYS A 55 -18.68 -1.58 -11.67
CA LYS A 55 -17.79 -2.41 -10.85
C LYS A 55 -16.99 -3.36 -11.76
N PRO A 56 -15.65 -3.28 -11.80
CA PRO A 56 -14.85 -4.08 -12.71
C PRO A 56 -14.73 -5.55 -12.27
N ASN A 57 -15.06 -5.88 -11.01
CA ASN A 57 -15.00 -7.23 -10.43
C ASN A 57 -13.59 -7.86 -10.50
N ILE A 58 -12.56 -7.05 -10.30
CA ILE A 58 -11.15 -7.49 -10.29
C ILE A 58 -10.69 -7.68 -8.86
N GLN A 59 -10.15 -8.85 -8.52
CA GLN A 59 -9.47 -9.05 -7.25
C GLN A 59 -8.08 -8.42 -7.34
N VAL A 60 -7.89 -7.26 -6.70
CA VAL A 60 -6.64 -6.50 -6.79
C VAL A 60 -5.74 -6.81 -5.60
N SER A 61 -4.50 -7.25 -5.85
CA SER A 61 -3.50 -7.50 -4.79
C SER A 61 -2.54 -6.34 -4.56
N ARG A 62 -2.32 -5.51 -5.59
CA ARG A 62 -1.46 -4.31 -5.53
C ARG A 62 -2.03 -3.22 -6.42
N LEU A 63 -1.87 -1.99 -5.97
CA LEU A 63 -2.14 -0.79 -6.74
C LEU A 63 -0.84 0.02 -6.89
N ALA A 64 -0.66 0.63 -8.05
CA ALA A 64 0.34 1.67 -8.25
C ALA A 64 -0.30 2.83 -9.01
N ALA A 65 0.15 4.06 -8.77
CA ALA A 65 -0.40 5.23 -9.44
C ALA A 65 0.71 6.20 -9.88
N SER A 66 0.55 6.76 -11.08
CA SER A 66 1.27 7.92 -11.58
C SER A 66 0.36 9.16 -11.52
N GLU A 67 0.82 10.30 -12.03
CA GLU A 67 0.00 11.51 -12.17
C GLU A 67 -1.18 11.32 -13.15
N ASP A 68 -1.07 10.37 -14.08
CA ASP A 68 -1.98 10.24 -15.22
C ASP A 68 -2.60 8.83 -15.37
N ALA A 69 -2.22 7.87 -14.52
CA ALA A 69 -2.69 6.50 -14.63
C ALA A 69 -2.74 5.78 -13.28
N LEU A 70 -3.69 4.85 -13.18
CA LEU A 70 -3.82 3.89 -12.12
C LEU A 70 -3.53 2.49 -12.67
N TYR A 71 -2.73 1.70 -11.94
CA TYR A 71 -2.36 0.33 -12.30
C TYR A 71 -2.91 -0.64 -11.26
N LEU A 72 -3.58 -1.69 -11.72
CA LEU A 72 -4.26 -2.68 -10.89
C LEU A 72 -3.65 -4.05 -11.16
N LEU A 73 -2.91 -4.61 -10.20
CA LEU A 73 -2.40 -5.98 -10.29
C LEU A 73 -3.51 -6.96 -9.91
N ASN A 74 -3.91 -7.81 -10.86
CA ASN A 74 -4.92 -8.82 -10.65
C ASN A 74 -4.35 -10.04 -9.91
N ALA A 75 -4.86 -10.28 -8.70
CA ALA A 75 -4.43 -11.35 -7.81
C ALA A 75 -4.65 -12.76 -8.38
N SER A 76 -5.62 -12.93 -9.29
CA SER A 76 -5.99 -14.24 -9.83
C SER A 76 -5.04 -14.76 -10.90
N ASN A 77 -4.45 -13.85 -11.70
CA ASN A 77 -3.67 -14.23 -12.87
C ASN A 77 -2.35 -13.46 -13.01
N GLY A 78 -2.06 -12.46 -12.18
CA GLY A 78 -0.84 -11.66 -12.26
C GLY A 78 -0.76 -10.70 -13.46
N GLU A 79 -1.88 -10.43 -14.13
CA GLU A 79 -1.99 -9.39 -15.16
C GLU A 79 -2.16 -8.01 -14.51
N VAL A 80 -1.57 -6.99 -15.12
CA VAL A 80 -1.75 -5.60 -14.71
C VAL A 80 -2.64 -4.89 -15.70
N LEU A 81 -3.73 -4.34 -15.18
CA LEU A 81 -4.63 -3.48 -15.93
C LEU A 81 -4.23 -2.03 -15.69
N ARG A 82 -4.17 -1.24 -16.75
CA ARG A 82 -3.96 0.22 -16.67
C ARG A 82 -5.30 0.92 -16.87
N ALA A 83 -5.58 1.90 -16.03
CA ALA A 83 -6.74 2.76 -16.13
C ALA A 83 -6.28 4.22 -16.19
N VAL A 84 -6.93 5.02 -17.03
CA VAL A 84 -6.65 6.45 -17.24
C VAL A 84 -7.89 7.28 -16.97
N PRO A 85 -7.76 8.57 -16.61
CA PRO A 85 -8.90 9.46 -16.47
C PRO A 85 -9.76 9.46 -17.74
N ALA A 86 -11.06 9.24 -17.59
CA ALA A 86 -11.98 9.19 -18.72
C ALA A 86 -12.12 10.58 -19.37
N LEU A 87 -12.10 10.64 -20.71
CA LEU A 87 -12.18 11.90 -21.48
C LEU A 87 -13.45 12.74 -21.21
N GLY A 88 -14.53 12.10 -20.75
CA GLY A 88 -15.80 12.77 -20.37
C GLY A 88 -15.86 13.27 -18.94
N GLY A 89 -14.80 13.09 -18.15
CA GLY A 89 -14.79 13.30 -16.70
C GLY A 89 -15.55 12.20 -15.93
N GLY A 90 -15.39 12.17 -14.61
CA GLY A 90 -16.20 11.31 -13.73
C GLY A 90 -15.64 9.92 -13.41
N GLY A 91 -14.33 9.71 -13.59
CA GLY A 91 -13.65 8.49 -13.16
C GLY A 91 -12.57 8.05 -14.14
N PHE A 92 -12.37 6.74 -14.22
CA PHE A 92 -11.34 6.08 -15.00
C PHE A 92 -11.95 5.15 -16.05
N GLU A 93 -11.23 4.97 -17.15
CA GLU A 93 -11.49 3.95 -18.16
C GLU A 93 -10.25 3.07 -18.37
N PHE A 94 -10.45 1.80 -18.69
CA PHE A 94 -9.33 0.89 -18.94
C PHE A 94 -8.66 1.19 -20.28
N ASP A 95 -7.33 1.23 -20.24
CA ASP A 95 -6.49 1.30 -21.43
C ASP A 95 -6.39 -0.08 -22.08
N THR A 96 -7.18 -0.28 -23.14
CA THR A 96 -7.23 -1.55 -23.90
C THR A 96 -5.95 -1.85 -24.69
N THR A 97 -5.03 -0.90 -24.80
CA THR A 97 -3.75 -1.08 -25.50
C THR A 97 -2.60 -1.41 -24.56
N PHE A 98 -2.83 -1.39 -23.24
CA PHE A 98 -1.85 -1.78 -22.23
C PHE A 98 -1.83 -3.31 -22.08
N ASN A 99 -0.68 -3.93 -22.34
CA ASN A 99 -0.53 -5.38 -22.31
C ASN A 99 0.64 -5.79 -21.39
N CYS A 100 0.37 -5.84 -20.09
CA CYS A 100 1.35 -6.16 -19.07
C CYS A 100 0.91 -7.40 -18.30
N LYS A 101 1.33 -8.59 -18.74
CA LYS A 101 0.82 -9.86 -18.21
C LYS A 101 1.81 -11.01 -18.32
N PRO A 102 1.57 -12.12 -17.59
CA PRO A 102 2.39 -13.32 -17.72
C PRO A 102 2.35 -13.88 -19.13
N GLY A 103 3.43 -14.53 -19.54
CA GLY A 103 3.53 -15.08 -20.89
C GLY A 103 4.95 -15.36 -21.34
N VAL A 104 5.08 -15.71 -22.61
CA VAL A 104 6.36 -15.98 -23.27
C VAL A 104 6.76 -14.77 -24.10
N TYR A 105 7.93 -14.21 -23.80
CA TYR A 105 8.50 -13.03 -24.44
C TYR A 105 9.87 -13.39 -25.01
N GLY A 106 9.90 -13.80 -26.27
CA GLY A 106 11.11 -14.33 -26.90
C GLY A 106 11.58 -15.61 -26.19
N ASN A 107 12.75 -15.54 -25.55
CA ASN A 107 13.34 -16.67 -24.82
C ASN A 107 12.99 -16.69 -23.32
N TYR A 108 12.27 -15.69 -22.83
CA TYR A 108 11.91 -15.57 -21.42
C TYR A 108 10.46 -15.97 -21.20
N THR A 109 10.20 -16.67 -20.10
CA THR A 109 8.84 -16.96 -19.62
C THR A 109 8.63 -16.21 -18.33
N VAL A 110 7.65 -15.31 -18.33
CA VAL A 110 7.25 -14.51 -17.18
C VAL A 110 6.03 -15.16 -16.54
N GLY A 111 6.15 -15.47 -15.25
CA GLY A 111 5.05 -15.99 -14.43
C GLY A 111 4.06 -14.91 -14.00
N ALA A 112 3.11 -15.28 -13.14
CA ALA A 112 2.22 -14.32 -12.49
C ALA A 112 3.06 -13.24 -11.77
N LEU A 113 2.78 -11.97 -12.09
CA LEU A 113 3.43 -10.86 -11.41
C LEU A 113 2.97 -10.84 -9.94
N VAL A 114 3.92 -10.62 -9.04
CA VAL A 114 3.69 -10.61 -7.59
C VAL A 114 3.62 -9.19 -7.03
N ASP A 115 4.24 -8.23 -7.73
CA ASP A 115 4.29 -6.85 -7.29
C ASP A 115 4.53 -5.89 -8.47
N ILE A 116 4.21 -4.61 -8.30
CA ILE A 116 4.27 -3.58 -9.34
C ILE A 116 4.65 -2.20 -8.78
N VAL A 117 5.29 -1.38 -9.60
CA VAL A 117 5.50 0.04 -9.33
C VAL A 117 5.26 0.87 -10.59
N ALA A 118 4.64 2.04 -10.44
CA ALA A 118 4.56 3.03 -11.51
C ALA A 118 5.94 3.66 -11.72
N LEU A 119 6.39 3.73 -12.96
CA LEU A 119 7.66 4.39 -13.30
C LEU A 119 7.41 5.86 -13.62
N PRO A 120 8.34 6.76 -13.29
CA PRO A 120 8.26 8.16 -13.70
C PRO A 120 8.29 8.27 -15.23
N THR A 121 7.53 9.21 -15.78
CA THR A 121 7.41 9.45 -17.23
C THR A 121 8.73 9.90 -17.87
N ILE A 122 9.63 10.50 -17.09
CA ILE A 122 10.97 10.91 -17.50
C ILE A 122 11.95 9.84 -17.02
N GLY A 123 12.01 8.72 -17.75
CA GLY A 123 12.91 7.60 -17.49
C GLY A 123 13.87 7.36 -18.65
N VAL A 124 14.97 6.66 -18.37
CA VAL A 124 15.90 6.20 -19.43
C VAL A 124 15.34 4.99 -20.18
N ILE A 125 14.48 4.21 -19.53
CA ILE A 125 13.70 3.15 -20.16
C ILE A 125 12.33 3.70 -20.53
N ASP A 126 11.90 3.40 -21.76
CA ASP A 126 10.60 3.79 -22.28
C ASP A 126 9.49 2.87 -21.75
N ALA A 127 9.17 3.01 -20.46
CA ALA A 127 8.13 2.25 -19.77
C ALA A 127 7.46 3.11 -18.68
N THR A 128 6.17 2.86 -18.44
CA THR A 128 5.39 3.58 -17.41
C THR A 128 5.05 2.72 -16.20
N LEU A 129 5.32 1.41 -16.29
CA LEU A 129 5.15 0.44 -15.21
C LEU A 129 6.29 -0.58 -15.22
N LEU A 130 6.75 -0.95 -14.04
CA LEU A 130 7.61 -2.09 -13.79
C LEU A 130 6.87 -3.12 -12.93
N GLY A 131 6.82 -4.37 -13.38
CA GLY A 131 6.36 -5.51 -12.59
C GLY A 131 7.46 -6.54 -12.38
N ILE A 132 7.32 -7.37 -11.35
CA ILE A 132 8.21 -8.51 -11.10
C ILE A 132 7.40 -9.79 -10.91
N ASP A 133 7.89 -10.92 -11.40
CA ASP A 133 7.34 -12.24 -11.07
C ASP A 133 8.09 -12.92 -9.91
N ALA A 134 7.56 -14.06 -9.44
CA ALA A 134 8.15 -14.81 -8.34
C ALA A 134 9.57 -15.36 -8.60
N SER A 135 10.05 -15.35 -9.85
CA SER A 135 11.36 -15.84 -10.28
C SER A 135 12.36 -14.71 -10.57
N GLY A 136 11.99 -13.45 -10.32
CA GLY A 136 12.85 -12.30 -10.54
C GLY A 136 12.91 -11.84 -12.00
N ASN A 137 11.91 -12.17 -12.83
CA ASN A 137 11.80 -11.56 -14.15
C ASN A 137 11.13 -10.19 -14.02
N LEU A 138 11.80 -9.14 -14.48
CA LEU A 138 11.19 -7.82 -14.61
C LEU A 138 10.43 -7.69 -15.92
N LEU A 139 9.26 -7.08 -15.85
CA LEU A 139 8.42 -6.76 -17.00
C LEU A 139 8.19 -5.25 -17.07
N TYR A 140 8.79 -4.60 -18.06
CA TYR A 140 8.64 -3.18 -18.34
C TYR A 140 7.49 -2.99 -19.34
N CYS A 141 6.50 -2.21 -18.95
CA CYS A 141 5.25 -2.09 -19.69
C CYS A 141 4.93 -0.63 -20.02
N LYS A 142 4.41 -0.43 -21.23
CA LYS A 142 3.92 0.85 -21.74
C LYS A 142 2.69 0.63 -22.61
N SER A 143 1.79 1.60 -22.59
CA SER A 143 0.59 1.60 -23.44
C SER A 143 0.96 1.55 -24.93
N GLY A 144 0.31 0.67 -25.69
CA GLY A 144 0.53 0.54 -27.14
C GLY A 144 1.81 -0.19 -27.57
N GLU A 145 2.63 -0.65 -26.63
CA GLU A 145 3.91 -1.31 -26.90
C GLU A 145 3.95 -2.73 -26.36
N LEU A 146 4.86 -3.55 -26.92
CA LEU A 146 5.14 -4.87 -26.37
C LEU A 146 5.97 -4.73 -25.11
N ALA A 147 5.56 -5.42 -24.05
CA ALA A 147 6.30 -5.43 -22.80
C ALA A 147 7.72 -6.01 -23.00
N GLN A 148 8.69 -5.41 -22.32
CA GLN A 148 10.10 -5.81 -22.39
C GLN A 148 10.47 -6.58 -21.13
N VAL A 149 11.10 -7.74 -21.32
CA VAL A 149 11.54 -8.59 -20.20
C VAL A 149 13.03 -8.41 -19.95
N VAL A 150 13.38 -8.12 -18.69
CA VAL A 150 14.76 -8.07 -18.22
C VAL A 150 14.87 -8.96 -16.98
N PRO A 151 15.41 -10.18 -17.09
CA PRO A 151 15.61 -11.02 -15.92
C PRO A 151 16.68 -10.43 -15.01
N LEU A 152 16.43 -10.46 -13.70
CA LEU A 152 17.45 -10.09 -12.72
C LEU A 152 18.57 -11.13 -12.70
N PRO A 153 19.84 -10.71 -12.59
CA PRO A 153 20.93 -11.61 -12.23
C PRO A 153 20.59 -12.36 -10.94
N VAL A 154 20.57 -13.70 -11.01
CA VAL A 154 20.19 -14.55 -9.88
C VAL A 154 21.20 -14.37 -8.73
N PRO A 155 20.74 -14.20 -7.47
CA PRO A 155 21.63 -14.17 -6.31
C PRO A 155 22.46 -15.46 -6.18
N ASP A 156 23.61 -15.40 -5.51
CA ASP A 156 24.49 -16.57 -5.34
C ASP A 156 23.83 -17.71 -4.54
N THR A 157 22.80 -17.41 -3.75
CA THR A 157 22.01 -18.38 -3.00
C THR A 157 20.85 -18.99 -3.80
N ASN A 158 20.66 -18.57 -5.06
CA ASN A 158 19.43 -18.71 -5.83
C ASN A 158 18.23 -17.98 -5.20
N TRP A 159 17.13 -17.89 -5.95
CA TRP A 159 15.83 -17.45 -5.45
C TRP A 159 15.18 -18.52 -4.57
N GLY A 160 14.65 -18.11 -3.42
CA GLY A 160 13.61 -18.86 -2.73
C GLY A 160 12.27 -18.62 -3.42
N ARG A 161 11.75 -17.39 -3.28
CA ARG A 161 10.59 -16.87 -4.01
C ARG A 161 10.54 -15.35 -3.84
N VAL A 162 10.55 -14.61 -4.95
CA VAL A 162 10.29 -13.16 -4.90
C VAL A 162 8.85 -12.93 -4.45
N THR A 163 8.68 -12.05 -3.47
CA THR A 163 7.39 -11.71 -2.85
C THR A 163 7.01 -10.24 -2.98
N GLY A 164 7.98 -9.38 -3.27
CA GLY A 164 7.75 -7.94 -3.45
C GLY A 164 9.04 -7.21 -3.80
N PHE A 165 8.95 -5.95 -4.16
CA PHE A 165 10.11 -5.09 -4.39
C PHE A 165 9.82 -3.62 -4.12
N VAL A 166 10.89 -2.87 -3.88
CA VAL A 166 10.85 -1.41 -3.76
C VAL A 166 11.87 -0.82 -4.73
N LEU A 167 11.46 0.18 -5.48
CA LEU A 167 12.35 1.01 -6.29
C LEU A 167 12.60 2.32 -5.55
N GLU A 168 13.82 2.55 -5.09
CA GLU A 168 14.17 3.74 -4.30
C GLU A 168 15.53 4.30 -4.74
N ASN A 169 15.57 5.60 -5.02
CA ASN A 169 16.76 6.32 -5.52
C ASN A 169 17.49 5.60 -6.67
N GLY A 170 16.71 4.98 -7.57
CA GLY A 170 17.22 4.24 -8.73
C GLY A 170 17.78 2.85 -8.42
N ASN A 171 17.73 2.37 -7.18
CA ASN A 171 18.10 1.00 -6.81
C ASN A 171 16.84 0.15 -6.62
N LEU A 172 16.94 -1.13 -6.99
CA LEU A 172 15.87 -2.10 -6.81
C LEU A 172 16.18 -2.99 -5.61
N TYR A 173 15.29 -2.98 -4.62
CA TYR A 173 15.33 -3.84 -3.45
C TYR A 173 14.30 -4.95 -3.65
N VAL A 174 14.73 -6.20 -3.66
CA VAL A 174 13.87 -7.35 -3.97
C VAL A 174 13.75 -8.24 -2.74
N LEU A 175 12.53 -8.37 -2.22
CA LEU A 175 12.21 -9.21 -1.08
C LEU A 175 12.05 -10.67 -1.55
N ASP A 176 12.92 -11.52 -1.04
CA ASP A 176 12.85 -12.98 -1.12
C ASP A 176 12.56 -13.52 0.29
N ALA A 177 11.29 -13.40 0.69
CA ALA A 177 10.86 -13.65 2.07
C ALA A 177 11.18 -15.08 2.56
N PRO A 178 10.96 -16.17 1.79
CA PRO A 178 11.34 -17.52 2.24
C PRO A 178 12.84 -17.67 2.50
N SER A 179 13.67 -16.91 1.78
CA SER A 179 15.13 -16.89 1.99
C SER A 179 15.57 -15.93 3.10
N ARG A 180 14.66 -15.19 3.74
CA ARG A 180 14.96 -14.10 4.70
C ARG A 180 15.91 -13.06 4.11
N ALA A 181 15.68 -12.72 2.84
CA ALA A 181 16.62 -11.89 2.10
C ALA A 181 15.94 -10.71 1.44
N VAL A 182 16.66 -9.58 1.46
CA VAL A 182 16.43 -8.47 0.54
C VAL A 182 17.71 -8.29 -0.28
N TRP A 183 17.56 -8.43 -1.59
CA TRP A 183 18.63 -8.30 -2.58
C TRP A 183 18.59 -6.90 -3.18
N VAL A 184 19.72 -6.20 -3.16
CA VAL A 184 19.81 -4.85 -3.70
C VAL A 184 20.54 -4.86 -5.03
N TYR A 185 19.86 -4.42 -6.08
CA TYR A 185 20.42 -4.21 -7.40
C TYR A 185 20.65 -2.73 -7.64
N ILE A 186 21.89 -2.38 -7.97
CA ILE A 186 22.23 -1.01 -8.33
C ILE A 186 21.72 -0.73 -9.75
N GLY A 187 20.92 0.33 -9.90
CA GLY A 187 20.38 0.72 -11.19
C GLY A 187 21.46 1.27 -12.13
N LYS A 188 21.32 0.93 -13.41
CA LYS A 188 22.09 1.48 -14.53
C LYS A 188 21.11 1.81 -15.65
N ASP A 189 20.91 3.11 -15.90
CA ASP A 189 20.03 3.57 -16.98
C ASP A 189 18.62 2.95 -16.91
N GLY A 190 18.08 2.78 -15.69
CA GLY A 190 16.77 2.17 -15.42
C GLY A 190 16.75 0.63 -15.41
N THR A 191 17.86 -0.03 -15.76
CA THR A 191 18.01 -1.50 -15.74
C THR A 191 18.81 -1.98 -14.52
N PHE A 192 18.74 -3.29 -14.24
CA PHE A 192 19.35 -3.92 -13.06
C PHE A 192 20.19 -5.14 -13.45
N THR A 193 21.26 -4.90 -14.21
CA THR A 193 22.05 -5.97 -14.87
C THR A 193 23.23 -6.49 -14.05
N ASP A 194 23.59 -5.80 -12.97
CA ASP A 194 24.70 -6.19 -12.10
C ASP A 194 24.24 -7.20 -11.04
N ARG A 195 25.20 -7.99 -10.52
CA ARG A 195 24.92 -8.88 -9.39
C ARG A 195 24.44 -8.09 -8.17
N PRO A 196 23.42 -8.59 -7.45
CA PRO A 196 22.94 -7.91 -6.26
C PRO A 196 23.91 -8.10 -5.10
N TYR A 197 23.77 -7.28 -4.07
CA TYR A 197 24.32 -7.54 -2.75
C TYR A 197 23.21 -7.76 -1.72
N PHE A 198 23.57 -8.42 -0.62
CA PHE A 198 22.66 -8.72 0.48
C PHE A 198 22.51 -7.52 1.42
N PHE A 199 21.28 -7.09 1.72
CA PHE A 199 21.04 -5.90 2.55
C PHE A 199 21.40 -6.08 4.02
N PHE A 200 21.10 -7.22 4.64
CA PHE A 200 21.08 -7.32 6.12
C PHE A 200 22.44 -7.57 6.80
N GLY A 201 23.52 -7.76 6.03
CA GLY A 201 24.83 -8.10 6.59
C GLY A 201 24.75 -9.36 7.48
N GLN A 202 24.82 -9.19 8.80
CA GLN A 202 24.81 -10.28 9.78
C GLN A 202 23.44 -10.53 10.46
N GLN A 203 22.55 -9.55 10.52
CA GLN A 203 21.28 -9.64 11.25
C GLN A 203 20.10 -9.73 10.29
N THR A 204 19.65 -10.94 9.98
CA THR A 204 18.56 -11.17 9.04
C THR A 204 17.20 -11.18 9.72
N PRO A 205 16.16 -10.56 9.13
CA PRO A 205 14.80 -10.65 9.64
C PRO A 205 14.25 -12.08 9.54
N THR A 206 13.10 -12.27 10.16
CA THR A 206 12.28 -13.48 10.09
C THR A 206 11.63 -13.66 8.70
N GLN A 207 11.14 -14.87 8.41
CA GLN A 207 10.54 -15.21 7.10
C GLN A 207 9.15 -14.62 6.88
N ASP A 208 8.56 -14.03 7.92
CA ASP A 208 7.17 -13.55 7.94
C ASP A 208 7.03 -12.09 7.48
N VAL A 209 8.06 -11.49 6.88
CA VAL A 209 7.97 -10.18 6.23
C VAL A 209 7.03 -10.27 5.01
N ILE A 210 5.99 -9.44 5.00
CA ILE A 210 4.95 -9.40 3.96
C ILE A 210 4.99 -8.14 3.09
N ASP A 211 5.58 -7.06 3.60
CA ASP A 211 5.75 -5.81 2.88
C ASP A 211 6.93 -5.03 3.47
N PHE A 212 7.48 -4.09 2.72
CA PHE A 212 8.59 -3.26 3.21
C PHE A 212 8.71 -1.97 2.41
N VAL A 213 9.35 -0.97 3.01
CA VAL A 213 9.69 0.31 2.37
C VAL A 213 11.13 0.67 2.67
N VAL A 214 11.72 1.49 1.81
CA VAL A 214 13.10 1.97 1.95
C VAL A 214 13.09 3.49 1.94
N ALA A 215 13.80 4.09 2.90
CA ALA A 215 13.98 5.55 2.99
C ALA A 215 15.45 5.85 3.29
N GLY A 216 16.22 6.20 2.25
CA GLY A 216 17.67 6.37 2.38
C GLY A 216 18.35 5.04 2.73
N ASP A 217 19.00 4.99 3.90
CA ASP A 217 19.71 3.80 4.40
C ASP A 217 18.87 2.93 5.34
N GLU A 218 17.64 3.36 5.65
CA GLU A 218 16.71 2.66 6.55
C GLU A 218 15.70 1.84 5.74
N MET A 219 15.41 0.63 6.21
CA MET A 219 14.41 -0.27 5.66
C MET A 219 13.43 -0.66 6.76
N VAL A 220 12.18 -0.23 6.60
CA VAL A 220 11.09 -0.61 7.50
C VAL A 220 10.34 -1.77 6.89
N MET A 221 10.17 -2.85 7.66
CA MET A 221 9.54 -4.09 7.21
C MET A 221 8.27 -4.35 8.02
N LEU A 222 7.20 -4.73 7.33
CA LEU A 222 5.94 -5.18 7.92
C LEU A 222 5.92 -6.70 7.95
N HIS A 223 5.66 -7.26 9.13
CA HIS A 223 5.52 -8.69 9.33
C HIS A 223 4.05 -9.13 9.36
N ALA A 224 3.80 -10.42 9.09
CA ALA A 224 2.47 -11.00 9.01
C ALA A 224 1.64 -10.94 10.30
N ASP A 225 2.28 -10.73 11.46
CA ASP A 225 1.59 -10.53 12.75
C ASP A 225 1.32 -9.04 13.06
N GLY A 226 1.62 -8.15 12.12
CA GLY A 226 1.41 -6.71 12.24
C GLY A 226 2.54 -5.94 12.93
N ARG A 227 3.61 -6.59 13.41
CA ARG A 227 4.77 -5.86 13.94
C ARG A 227 5.58 -5.22 12.82
N LEU A 228 6.28 -4.14 13.14
CA LEU A 228 7.30 -3.56 12.30
C LEU A 228 8.69 -3.96 12.79
N SER A 229 9.65 -3.99 11.88
CA SER A 229 11.07 -3.92 12.21
C SER A 229 11.75 -2.85 11.35
N ASN A 230 12.87 -2.32 11.83
CA ASN A 230 13.67 -1.34 11.08
C ASN A 230 15.12 -1.79 11.01
N CYS A 231 15.68 -1.85 9.81
CA CYS A 231 17.06 -2.23 9.57
C CYS A 231 17.81 -1.13 8.84
N SER A 232 18.99 -0.78 9.34
CA SER A 232 19.92 0.11 8.67
C SER A 232 21.12 -0.68 8.14
N TYR A 233 21.57 -0.35 6.92
CA TYR A 233 22.72 -1.01 6.29
C TYR A 233 23.87 -0.04 6.04
N SER A 234 25.07 -0.43 6.45
CA SER A 234 26.30 0.30 6.13
C SER A 234 27.12 -0.41 5.05
N ARG A 235 27.30 0.25 3.90
CA ARG A 235 28.15 -0.23 2.80
C ARG A 235 29.65 -0.18 3.10
N ILE A 236 30.05 0.63 4.09
CA ILE A 236 31.47 0.85 4.43
C ILE A 236 31.93 -0.22 5.43
N ASP A 237 31.07 -0.55 6.38
CA ASP A 237 31.38 -1.47 7.47
C ASP A 237 30.14 -2.27 7.83
N ALA A 238 30.06 -3.51 7.34
CA ALA A 238 28.91 -4.38 7.55
C ALA A 238 28.60 -4.61 9.04
N SER A 239 29.58 -4.45 9.95
CA SER A 239 29.37 -4.55 11.40
C SER A 239 28.55 -3.40 12.00
N LYS A 240 28.36 -2.32 11.24
CA LYS A 240 27.49 -1.18 11.61
C LYS A 240 26.06 -1.33 11.11
N SER A 241 25.74 -2.43 10.42
CA SER A 241 24.35 -2.73 10.07
C SER A 241 23.62 -3.22 11.31
N SER A 242 22.42 -2.72 11.56
CA SER A 242 21.63 -3.06 12.75
C SER A 242 20.16 -3.20 12.40
N CYS A 243 19.49 -4.14 13.05
CA CYS A 243 18.05 -4.31 12.98
C CYS A 243 17.40 -4.19 14.36
N GLU A 244 16.35 -3.39 14.45
CA GLU A 244 15.44 -3.30 15.59
C GLU A 244 14.16 -4.09 15.26
N ASP A 245 13.91 -5.17 16.00
CA ASP A 245 12.72 -6.02 15.88
C ASP A 245 12.26 -6.47 17.29
N PRO A 246 11.05 -6.08 17.76
CA PRO A 246 10.09 -5.22 17.07
C PRO A 246 10.44 -3.73 17.20
N LEU A 247 10.11 -2.96 16.16
CA LEU A 247 10.01 -1.51 16.19
C LEU A 247 8.65 -1.13 16.85
N PRO A 248 8.64 -0.49 18.03
CA PRO A 248 7.41 -0.30 18.79
C PRO A 248 6.53 0.83 18.22
N PHE A 249 5.24 0.55 18.04
CA PHE A 249 4.25 1.59 17.77
C PHE A 249 4.00 2.47 19.01
N VAL A 250 3.80 3.76 18.80
CA VAL A 250 3.42 4.73 19.84
C VAL A 250 2.02 5.26 19.56
N ASN A 251 1.09 5.10 20.51
CA ASN A 251 -0.24 5.69 20.43
C ASN A 251 -0.35 6.86 21.42
N PRO A 252 -0.30 8.12 20.95
CA PRO A 252 -0.40 9.28 21.82
C PRO A 252 -1.84 9.66 22.17
N ILE A 253 -2.85 9.00 21.57
CA ILE A 253 -4.26 9.41 21.60
C ILE A 253 -4.94 8.86 22.87
N PRO A 254 -5.32 9.71 23.86
CA PRO A 254 -5.84 9.24 25.14
C PRO A 254 -7.21 8.54 25.08
N ALA A 255 -7.94 8.70 23.97
CA ALA A 255 -9.22 8.02 23.77
C ALA A 255 -9.07 6.50 23.65
N TYR A 256 -7.92 6.01 23.17
CA TYR A 256 -7.60 4.57 23.08
C TYR A 256 -7.08 3.96 24.38
N GLN A 257 -6.99 4.71 25.48
CA GLN A 257 -6.59 4.13 26.76
C GLN A 257 -7.43 2.87 27.06
N GLY A 258 -6.76 1.78 27.44
CA GLY A 258 -7.39 0.47 27.71
C GLY A 258 -7.70 -0.39 26.46
N VAL A 259 -7.37 0.07 25.26
CA VAL A 259 -7.49 -0.67 24.00
C VAL A 259 -6.11 -0.78 23.36
N ASN A 260 -5.74 -1.98 22.91
CA ASN A 260 -4.54 -2.14 22.12
C ASN A 260 -4.89 -2.06 20.63
N LEU A 261 -5.04 -0.82 20.14
CA LEU A 261 -5.42 -0.53 18.75
C LEU A 261 -4.59 -1.32 17.73
N PHE A 262 -3.27 -1.42 17.96
CA PHE A 262 -2.37 -2.04 16.98
C PHE A 262 -2.43 -3.58 17.01
N ALA A 263 -2.76 -4.18 18.16
CA ALA A 263 -2.98 -5.63 18.24
C ALA A 263 -4.34 -6.06 17.66
N GLU A 264 -5.30 -5.13 17.54
CA GLU A 264 -6.58 -5.37 16.89
C GLU A 264 -6.52 -5.10 15.38
N ALA A 265 -5.54 -4.33 14.89
CA ALA A 265 -5.38 -4.02 13.49
C ALA A 265 -4.85 -5.20 12.67
N HIS A 266 -5.33 -5.35 11.44
CA HIS A 266 -4.79 -6.30 10.48
C HIS A 266 -3.98 -5.56 9.42
N PHE A 267 -2.70 -5.30 9.73
CA PHE A 267 -1.80 -4.60 8.82
C PHE A 267 -1.39 -5.50 7.65
N THR A 268 -1.64 -5.05 6.43
CA THR A 268 -1.40 -5.83 5.21
C THR A 268 -0.50 -5.16 4.18
N GLN A 269 -0.35 -3.83 4.26
CA GLN A 269 0.53 -3.05 3.39
C GLN A 269 1.17 -1.90 4.14
N LEU A 270 2.39 -1.55 3.69
CA LEU A 270 3.20 -0.46 4.19
C LEU A 270 3.56 0.46 3.02
N LEU A 271 3.28 1.76 3.16
CA LEU A 271 3.58 2.78 2.17
C LEU A 271 4.36 3.92 2.83
N ILE A 272 5.09 4.68 2.01
CA ILE A 272 5.64 5.98 2.38
C ILE A 272 4.90 7.06 1.60
N ALA A 273 4.37 8.06 2.30
CA ALA A 273 3.96 9.29 1.66
C ALA A 273 5.19 10.13 1.30
N ALA A 274 5.27 10.59 0.06
CA ALA A 274 6.32 11.49 -0.39
C ALA A 274 6.17 12.89 0.27
N PRO A 275 7.21 13.75 0.21
CA PRO A 275 7.10 15.15 0.64
C PRO A 275 5.85 15.85 0.05
N PRO A 276 5.26 16.83 0.75
CA PRO A 276 5.84 17.63 1.83
C PRO A 276 5.67 17.09 3.26
N ASP A 277 4.77 16.13 3.51
CA ASP A 277 4.54 15.52 4.83
C ASP A 277 4.93 14.03 4.82
N PRO A 278 6.23 13.70 4.88
CA PRO A 278 6.68 12.32 4.82
C PRO A 278 6.16 11.54 6.03
N SER A 279 5.41 10.47 5.75
CA SER A 279 4.78 9.63 6.77
C SER A 279 4.85 8.15 6.39
N LEU A 280 4.88 7.28 7.40
CA LEU A 280 4.66 5.85 7.21
C LEU A 280 3.16 5.60 7.27
N LEU A 281 2.64 4.86 6.31
CA LEU A 281 1.22 4.57 6.20
C LEU A 281 1.04 3.05 6.24
N LEU A 282 0.25 2.57 7.19
CA LEU A 282 -0.09 1.14 7.30
C LEU A 282 -1.57 0.93 7.04
N LEU A 283 -1.87 0.01 6.13
CA LEU A 283 -3.25 -0.39 5.83
C LEU A 283 -3.73 -1.42 6.85
N ASP A 284 -4.65 -1.01 7.71
CA ASP A 284 -5.50 -1.92 8.49
C ASP A 284 -6.68 -2.36 7.61
N ALA A 285 -6.51 -3.54 7.01
CA ALA A 285 -7.38 -4.02 5.94
C ALA A 285 -8.81 -4.29 6.41
N GLU A 286 -8.97 -4.84 7.62
CA GLU A 286 -10.29 -5.26 8.14
C GLU A 286 -11.13 -4.08 8.62
N HIS A 287 -10.49 -3.01 9.09
CA HIS A 287 -11.19 -1.81 9.59
C HIS A 287 -11.31 -0.68 8.57
N GLN A 288 -10.90 -0.90 7.31
CA GLN A 288 -10.91 0.10 6.24
C GLN A 288 -10.22 1.40 6.66
N SER A 289 -9.03 1.26 7.23
CA SER A 289 -8.31 2.34 7.88
C SER A 289 -6.87 2.40 7.39
N LEU A 290 -6.43 3.56 6.91
CA LEU A 290 -5.03 3.81 6.62
C LEU A 290 -4.45 4.62 7.79
N MET A 291 -3.64 3.98 8.61
CA MET A 291 -3.04 4.60 9.80
C MET A 291 -1.76 5.34 9.41
N ARG A 292 -1.64 6.61 9.80
CA ARG A 292 -0.49 7.47 9.50
C ARG A 292 0.40 7.62 10.71
N PHE A 293 1.67 7.31 10.54
CA PHE A 293 2.69 7.33 11.58
C PHE A 293 3.82 8.27 11.23
N SER A 294 4.44 8.84 12.25
CA SER A 294 5.72 9.51 12.09
C SER A 294 6.79 8.50 11.62
N PRO A 295 7.60 8.80 10.58
CA PRO A 295 8.51 7.81 10.03
C PRO A 295 9.60 7.30 10.98
N ARG A 296 9.97 8.10 11.98
CA ARG A 296 11.09 7.79 12.90
C ARG A 296 10.66 7.22 14.24
N THR A 297 9.56 7.72 14.80
CA THR A 297 9.11 7.32 16.15
C THR A 297 7.94 6.36 16.10
N VAL A 298 7.39 6.09 14.92
CA VAL A 298 6.19 5.27 14.69
C VAL A 298 5.05 5.69 15.62
N GLU A 299 4.93 7.01 15.79
CA GLU A 299 3.87 7.63 16.58
C GLU A 299 2.66 7.86 15.69
N LEU A 300 1.50 7.32 16.09
CA LEU A 300 0.24 7.47 15.37
C LEU A 300 -0.17 8.95 15.37
N GLN A 301 -0.27 9.52 14.17
CA GLN A 301 -0.70 10.90 13.97
C GLN A 301 -2.22 10.99 13.82
N ASN A 302 -2.77 10.21 12.88
CA ASN A 302 -4.20 10.11 12.60
C ASN A 302 -4.49 8.81 11.83
N GLN A 303 -5.76 8.59 11.51
CA GLN A 303 -6.22 7.51 10.65
C GLN A 303 -7.14 8.05 9.57
N PHE A 304 -6.85 7.71 8.31
CA PHE A 304 -7.75 8.00 7.20
C PHE A 304 -8.81 6.90 7.11
N ARG A 305 -10.08 7.28 7.17
CA ARG A 305 -11.22 6.36 7.02
C ARG A 305 -12.25 6.92 6.05
N PRO A 306 -13.03 6.08 5.37
CA PRO A 306 -14.16 6.57 4.59
C PRO A 306 -15.14 7.40 5.43
N THR A 307 -15.86 8.30 4.76
CA THR A 307 -17.05 8.97 5.32
C THR A 307 -18.06 7.95 5.85
N LEU A 308 -18.99 8.40 6.69
CA LEU A 308 -20.03 7.53 7.27
C LEU A 308 -21.39 7.77 6.61
N GLY A 309 -22.29 6.80 6.75
CA GLY A 309 -23.68 6.92 6.33
C GLY A 309 -23.86 6.81 4.81
N SER A 310 -24.97 7.37 4.30
CA SER A 310 -25.37 7.24 2.90
C SER A 310 -24.42 7.95 1.90
N SER A 311 -23.52 8.79 2.40
CA SER A 311 -22.47 9.43 1.59
C SER A 311 -21.20 8.60 1.48
N ASN A 312 -21.12 7.43 2.15
CA ASN A 312 -20.01 6.49 2.00
C ASN A 312 -20.28 5.56 0.80
N PRO A 313 -19.53 5.68 -0.30
CA PRO A 313 -19.69 4.75 -1.41
C PRO A 313 -18.97 3.42 -1.18
N ILE A 314 -18.10 3.32 -0.17
CA ILE A 314 -17.31 2.11 0.08
C ILE A 314 -18.17 1.12 0.88
N PRO A 315 -18.43 -0.09 0.34
CA PRO A 315 -19.15 -1.12 1.07
C PRO A 315 -18.31 -1.66 2.24
N ALA A 316 -18.96 -2.20 3.27
CA ALA A 316 -18.27 -2.88 4.35
C ALA A 316 -17.50 -4.11 3.81
N GLY A 317 -16.29 -4.34 4.31
CA GLY A 317 -15.43 -5.44 3.90
C GLY A 317 -13.95 -5.07 4.01
N SER A 318 -13.08 -6.03 3.70
CA SER A 318 -11.64 -5.83 3.75
C SER A 318 -11.13 -5.00 2.57
N VAL A 319 -10.16 -4.12 2.81
CA VAL A 319 -9.39 -3.44 1.76
C VAL A 319 -8.28 -4.39 1.28
N ASN A 320 -8.27 -4.69 -0.01
CA ASN A 320 -7.30 -5.62 -0.59
C ASN A 320 -5.99 -4.95 -1.02
N ALA A 321 -6.05 -3.68 -1.40
CA ALA A 321 -4.89 -2.91 -1.81
C ALA A 321 -5.11 -1.41 -1.58
N VAL A 322 -4.02 -0.69 -1.32
CA VAL A 322 -3.94 0.77 -1.20
C VAL A 322 -2.76 1.31 -2.01
N THR A 323 -2.91 2.51 -2.58
CA THR A 323 -1.78 3.29 -3.10
C THR A 323 -2.10 4.78 -3.03
N ILE A 324 -1.07 5.61 -3.17
CA ILE A 324 -1.20 7.07 -3.23
C ILE A 324 -0.44 7.54 -4.47
N SER A 325 -1.09 8.36 -5.28
CA SER A 325 -0.44 8.99 -6.44
C SER A 325 0.42 10.20 -6.03
N PRO A 326 1.33 10.66 -6.91
CA PRO A 326 2.15 11.85 -6.64
C PRO A 326 1.35 13.12 -6.34
N ASP A 327 0.12 13.23 -6.83
CA ASP A 327 -0.82 14.34 -6.58
C ASP A 327 -1.69 14.13 -5.32
N HIS A 328 -1.28 13.23 -4.42
CA HIS A 328 -1.94 12.94 -3.14
C HIS A 328 -3.39 12.45 -3.26
N VAL A 329 -3.69 11.67 -4.32
CA VAL A 329 -4.95 10.92 -4.41
C VAL A 329 -4.76 9.55 -3.77
N LEU A 330 -5.56 9.26 -2.76
CA LEU A 330 -5.58 7.98 -2.07
C LEU A 330 -6.53 7.02 -2.80
N TYR A 331 -6.05 5.84 -3.17
CA TYR A 331 -6.84 4.79 -3.82
C TYR A 331 -6.98 3.56 -2.92
N LEU A 332 -8.17 2.98 -2.86
CA LEU A 332 -8.47 1.74 -2.14
C LEU A 332 -9.15 0.73 -3.08
N ALA A 333 -8.69 -0.52 -3.06
CA ALA A 333 -9.39 -1.64 -3.66
C ALA A 333 -10.26 -2.34 -2.62
N VAL A 334 -11.58 -2.32 -2.82
CA VAL A 334 -12.55 -2.96 -1.92
C VAL A 334 -13.58 -3.69 -2.74
N ASP A 335 -13.78 -4.98 -2.45
CA ASP A 335 -14.81 -5.82 -3.07
C ASP A 335 -14.85 -5.62 -4.59
N GLY A 336 -13.75 -5.88 -5.30
CA GLY A 336 -13.73 -5.85 -6.78
C GLY A 336 -13.95 -4.48 -7.45
N GLN A 337 -13.92 -3.38 -6.69
CA GLN A 337 -14.01 -2.00 -7.16
C GLN A 337 -12.83 -1.18 -6.61
N ILE A 338 -12.46 -0.11 -7.32
CA ILE A 338 -11.53 0.88 -6.81
C ILE A 338 -12.28 2.14 -6.40
N TYR A 339 -11.86 2.74 -5.29
CA TYR A 339 -12.34 4.01 -4.79
C TYR A 339 -11.18 4.96 -4.64
N PHE A 340 -11.40 6.24 -4.90
CA PHE A 340 -10.38 7.27 -4.76
C PHE A 340 -10.88 8.45 -3.93
N ALA A 341 -10.00 9.04 -3.14
CA ALA A 341 -10.23 10.28 -2.41
C ALA A 341 -9.09 11.26 -2.71
N VAL A 342 -9.44 12.46 -3.16
CA VAL A 342 -8.48 13.51 -3.48
C VAL A 342 -8.04 14.27 -2.23
N ASN A 343 -6.90 14.95 -2.31
CA ASN A 343 -6.36 15.80 -1.25
C ASN A 343 -6.10 15.04 0.06
N MET A 344 -5.44 13.89 -0.01
CA MET A 344 -4.91 13.26 1.20
C MET A 344 -3.90 14.23 1.86
N PRO A 345 -4.15 14.67 3.10
CA PRO A 345 -3.38 15.73 3.73
C PRO A 345 -2.00 15.29 4.24
#